data_AF-A0A4Q6IPR1-F1
#
_entry.id   AF-A0A4Q6IPR1-F1
#
_cell.length_a   1.000
_cell.length_b   1.000
_cell.length_c   1.000
_cell.angle_alpha   90.00
_cell.angle_beta   90.00
_cell.angle_gamma   90.00
#
_symmetry.space_group_name_H-M   'P 1'
#
loop_
_entity.id
_entity.type
_entity.pdbx_description
1 polymer ?
#
loop_
_entity_poly.entity_id
_entity_poly.type
_entity_poly.pdbx_seq_one_letter_code
_entity_poly.pdbx_strand_id
1 'polypeptide(L)'
;GALGVPTGAVAAARAVLEGVERRLDLLVDDSDGVVLGTLRIPPVPMREADDRPGAAAARPWLRTCQSLVRTLVPARSSRGAAPEAGTVARPSRLRVEVDGVTLVDVGQPLEAVSVAPDGSGAADVEVRPASVGAEAAPLRAAGRSVTVSGADFRYRADAAVAGPVRRRTWTVWEGALGLTVPG
;
A
#
# COMPACT_ATOMS: atom_id res chain seq x y z
N GLY A 1 -10.93 2.36 -13.64
CA GLY A 1 -9.85 1.95 -12.71
C GLY A 1 -8.82 1.13 -13.45
N ALA A 2 -7.66 0.87 -12.85
CA ALA A 2 -6.52 0.20 -13.50
C ALA A 2 -6.82 -1.21 -14.08
N LEU A 3 -7.88 -1.87 -13.58
CA LEU A 3 -8.31 -3.20 -14.03
C LEU A 3 -9.42 -3.19 -15.10
N GLY A 4 -9.84 -2.02 -15.58
CA GLY A 4 -10.90 -1.90 -16.60
C GLY A 4 -12.32 -2.28 -16.14
N VAL A 5 -12.50 -2.76 -14.91
CA VAL A 5 -13.80 -3.20 -14.38
C VAL A 5 -14.83 -2.07 -14.42
N PRO A 6 -16.03 -2.31 -15.01
CA PRO A 6 -17.13 -1.36 -14.99
C PRO A 6 -17.56 -0.97 -13.57
N THR A 7 -17.96 0.28 -13.37
CA THR A 7 -18.40 0.76 -12.04
C THR A 7 -19.79 0.29 -11.65
N GLY A 8 -20.63 -0.10 -12.62
CA GLY A 8 -21.96 -0.63 -12.37
C GLY A 8 -21.94 -2.12 -11.99
N ALA A 9 -22.61 -2.50 -10.89
CA ALA A 9 -22.57 -3.85 -10.34
C ALA A 9 -22.94 -4.95 -11.36
N VAL A 10 -24.00 -4.74 -12.17
CA VAL A 10 -24.42 -5.72 -13.19
C VAL A 10 -23.40 -5.85 -14.30
N ALA A 11 -22.84 -4.73 -14.77
CA ALA A 11 -21.81 -4.74 -15.81
C ALA A 11 -20.51 -5.38 -15.31
N ALA A 12 -20.12 -5.13 -14.05
CA ALA A 12 -19.01 -5.80 -13.40
C ALA A 12 -19.25 -7.30 -13.25
N ALA A 13 -20.46 -7.72 -12.85
CA ALA A 13 -20.81 -9.14 -12.76
C ALA A 13 -20.73 -9.84 -14.12
N ARG A 14 -21.21 -9.19 -15.20
CA ARG A 14 -21.03 -9.71 -16.56
C ARG A 14 -19.56 -9.82 -16.96
N ALA A 15 -18.74 -8.83 -16.62
CA ALA A 15 -17.31 -8.90 -16.86
C ALA A 15 -16.61 -10.05 -16.13
N VAL A 16 -17.12 -10.50 -14.98
CA VAL A 16 -16.60 -11.70 -14.31
C VAL A 16 -16.99 -12.98 -15.03
N LEU A 17 -18.16 -13.04 -15.66
CA LEU A 17 -18.63 -14.22 -16.39
C LEU A 17 -17.96 -14.36 -17.76
N GLU A 18 -17.78 -13.26 -18.47
CA GLU A 18 -17.30 -13.22 -19.86
C GLU A 18 -15.84 -12.76 -19.98
N GLY A 19 -15.22 -12.42 -18.85
CA GLY A 19 -13.86 -11.88 -18.82
C GLY A 19 -12.78 -12.92 -19.05
N VAL A 20 -11.56 -12.44 -19.07
CA VAL A 20 -10.34 -13.25 -19.18
C VAL A 20 -9.60 -13.24 -17.86
N GLU A 21 -9.01 -14.39 -17.50
CA GLU A 21 -8.12 -14.43 -16.33
C GLU A 21 -6.85 -13.62 -16.63
N ARG A 22 -6.53 -12.70 -15.72
CA ARG A 22 -5.28 -11.97 -15.69
C ARG A 22 -4.54 -12.30 -14.39
N ARG A 23 -3.28 -12.70 -14.52
CA ARG A 23 -2.37 -12.88 -13.38
C ARG A 23 -1.81 -11.52 -12.95
N LEU A 24 -1.73 -11.31 -11.64
CA LEU A 24 -1.22 -10.09 -11.01
C LEU A 24 -0.19 -10.45 -9.95
N ASP A 25 0.82 -9.60 -9.84
CA ASP A 25 1.87 -9.66 -8.82
C ASP A 25 1.36 -9.09 -7.51
N LEU A 26 1.79 -9.69 -6.41
CA LEU A 26 1.45 -9.27 -5.06
C LEU A 26 2.71 -9.01 -4.24
N LEU A 27 2.60 -8.21 -3.19
CA LEU A 27 3.60 -8.17 -2.12
C LEU A 27 3.09 -8.96 -0.92
N VAL A 28 3.93 -9.85 -0.39
CA VAL A 28 3.65 -10.61 0.83
C VAL A 28 4.66 -10.24 1.89
N ASP A 29 4.18 -9.84 3.06
CA ASP A 29 5.01 -9.46 4.19
C ASP A 29 5.41 -10.65 5.07
N ASP A 30 6.47 -10.50 5.86
CA ASP A 30 6.99 -11.54 6.77
C ASP A 30 6.04 -11.91 7.94
N SER A 31 4.82 -11.37 7.97
CA SER A 31 3.70 -11.77 8.83
C SER A 31 2.50 -12.26 8.03
N ASP A 32 2.74 -12.74 6.80
CA ASP A 32 1.76 -13.25 5.85
C ASP A 32 0.71 -12.21 5.39
N GLY A 33 0.98 -10.92 5.62
CA GLY A 33 0.15 -9.82 5.14
C GLY A 33 0.31 -9.62 3.63
N VAL A 34 -0.80 -9.47 2.91
CA VAL A 34 -0.81 -9.29 1.44
C VAL A 34 -1.10 -7.84 1.06
N VAL A 35 -0.40 -7.32 0.06
CA VAL A 35 -0.63 -6.01 -0.56
C VAL A 35 -0.84 -6.17 -2.05
N LEU A 36 -1.94 -5.64 -2.57
CA LEU A 36 -2.30 -5.68 -3.99
C LEU A 36 -1.86 -4.42 -4.75
N GLY A 37 -1.98 -3.26 -4.09
CA GLY A 37 -1.64 -1.96 -4.63
C GLY A 37 -0.40 -1.38 -3.99
N THR A 38 -0.46 -0.09 -3.66
CA THR A 38 0.70 0.63 -3.11
C THR A 38 0.72 0.58 -1.58
N LEU A 39 1.82 0.08 -1.04
CA LEU A 39 2.21 0.22 0.35
C LEU A 39 2.77 1.63 0.62
N ARG A 40 2.41 2.24 1.76
CA ARG A 40 2.87 3.59 2.17
C ARG A 40 3.34 3.68 3.61
N ILE A 41 4.47 4.35 3.81
CA ILE A 41 5.02 4.75 5.11
C ILE A 41 5.32 6.26 5.03
N PRO A 42 4.82 7.12 5.92
CA PRO A 42 3.78 6.86 6.93
C PRO A 42 2.42 6.46 6.31
N PRO A 43 1.45 5.98 7.10
CA PRO A 43 0.18 5.42 6.60
C PRO A 43 -0.84 6.51 6.20
N VAL A 44 -0.39 7.50 5.42
CA VAL A 44 -1.25 8.59 4.93
C VAL A 44 -2.34 8.04 4.00
N PRO A 45 -3.59 8.55 4.09
CA PRO A 45 -4.63 8.16 3.15
C PRO A 45 -4.24 8.61 1.74
N MET A 46 -4.58 7.77 0.76
CA MET A 46 -4.42 8.12 -0.65
C MET A 46 -5.33 9.31 -0.94
N ARG A 47 -4.75 10.47 -1.20
CA ARG A 47 -5.50 11.64 -1.65
C ARG A 47 -5.78 11.38 -3.12
N GLU A 48 -7.03 11.00 -3.44
CA GLU A 48 -7.48 10.77 -4.81
C GLU A 48 -7.14 12.02 -5.64
N ALA A 49 -6.12 11.93 -6.49
CA ALA A 49 -5.84 12.94 -7.49
C ALA A 49 -6.85 12.76 -8.63
N ASP A 50 -8.09 13.20 -8.41
CA ASP A 50 -8.97 13.65 -9.49
C ASP A 50 -9.86 14.77 -8.91
N ASP A 51 -9.48 16.01 -9.21
CA ASP A 51 -10.26 17.20 -8.89
C ASP A 51 -11.48 17.21 -9.82
N ARG A 52 -12.55 16.53 -9.41
CA ARG A 52 -13.92 16.81 -9.87
C ARG A 52 -14.79 17.03 -8.64
N PRO A 53 -15.44 18.19 -8.49
CA PRO A 53 -16.35 18.40 -7.38
C PRO A 53 -17.62 17.60 -7.64
N GLY A 54 -17.76 16.46 -6.96
CA GLY A 54 -18.97 15.64 -7.07
C GLY A 54 -18.96 14.40 -6.20
N ALA A 55 -19.80 14.41 -5.16
CA ALA A 55 -20.19 13.29 -4.30
C ALA A 55 -19.26 12.94 -3.13
N ALA A 56 -19.01 13.92 -2.26
CA ALA A 56 -18.92 13.65 -0.83
C ALA A 56 -20.28 13.16 -0.31
N ALA A 57 -20.49 11.84 -0.32
CA ALA A 57 -21.53 11.19 0.46
C ALA A 57 -21.00 9.82 0.91
N ALA A 58 -20.37 9.83 2.09
CA ALA A 58 -20.01 8.63 2.83
C ALA A 58 -21.23 7.71 2.94
N ARG A 59 -21.24 6.60 2.19
CA ARG A 59 -22.36 5.66 2.18
C ARG A 59 -22.31 4.75 3.42
N PRO A 60 -23.28 4.83 4.35
CA PRO A 60 -23.21 4.15 5.65
C PRO A 60 -23.25 2.61 5.60
N TRP A 61 -23.72 2.01 4.51
CA TRP A 61 -23.89 0.55 4.35
C TRP A 61 -22.61 -0.25 4.09
N LEU A 62 -21.49 0.39 3.76
CA LEU A 62 -20.18 -0.27 3.64
C LEU A 62 -19.60 -0.68 5.01
N ARG A 63 -20.22 -0.24 6.13
CA ARG A 63 -19.89 -0.70 7.49
C ARG A 63 -20.35 -2.13 7.76
N THR A 64 -21.41 -2.60 7.09
CA THR A 64 -22.01 -3.91 7.37
C THR A 64 -21.30 -5.07 6.65
N CYS A 65 -20.67 -4.82 5.50
CA CYS A 65 -19.94 -5.87 4.77
C CYS A 65 -18.56 -6.22 5.37
N GLN A 66 -18.02 -5.39 6.28
CA GLN A 66 -16.81 -5.72 7.04
C GLN A 66 -17.05 -6.77 8.14
N SER A 67 -18.28 -7.26 8.31
CA SER A 67 -18.62 -8.22 9.37
C SER A 67 -18.33 -9.68 9.02
N LEU A 68 -18.14 -10.04 7.74
CA LEU A 68 -18.14 -11.45 7.32
C LEU A 68 -16.77 -12.06 7.01
N VAL A 69 -15.67 -11.33 7.22
CA VAL A 69 -14.28 -11.84 7.06
C VAL A 69 -13.54 -11.90 8.40
N ARG A 70 -14.26 -11.99 9.53
CA ARG A 70 -13.65 -12.03 10.87
C ARG A 70 -13.37 -13.42 11.42
N THR A 71 -13.32 -14.42 10.54
CA THR A 71 -13.07 -15.80 10.93
C THR A 71 -11.93 -16.34 10.11
N LEU A 72 -10.72 -15.91 10.45
CA LEU A 72 -9.50 -16.70 10.59
C LEU A 72 -8.34 -15.71 10.86
N VAL A 73 -7.66 -15.92 11.99
CA VAL A 73 -6.57 -15.14 12.62
C VAL A 73 -7.00 -14.00 13.58
N PRO A 74 -6.75 -14.15 14.90
CA PRO A 74 -6.90 -13.10 15.88
C PRO A 74 -5.64 -12.23 15.97
N ALA A 75 -5.71 -10.98 15.53
CA ALA A 75 -4.83 -9.91 16.03
C ALA A 75 -5.69 -8.70 16.39
N ARG A 76 -5.59 -8.27 17.65
CA ARG A 76 -6.28 -7.12 18.23
C ARG A 76 -5.96 -5.85 17.42
N SER A 77 -6.86 -5.45 16.53
CA SER A 77 -6.89 -4.12 15.95
C SER A 77 -7.23 -3.12 17.05
N SER A 78 -6.23 -2.48 17.65
CA SER A 78 -6.49 -1.28 18.44
C SER A 78 -6.95 -0.20 17.48
N ARG A 79 -8.23 0.18 17.52
CA ARG A 79 -8.71 1.43 16.91
C ARG A 79 -7.98 2.59 17.61
N GLY A 80 -6.82 2.97 17.07
CA GLY A 80 -6.15 4.22 17.43
C GLY A 80 -6.96 5.37 16.84
N ALA A 81 -7.17 6.41 17.64
CA ALA A 81 -7.86 7.63 17.26
C ALA A 81 -7.38 8.15 15.90
N ALA A 82 -8.32 8.61 15.08
CA ALA A 82 -8.01 9.30 13.83
C ALA A 82 -7.11 10.51 14.14
N PRO A 83 -5.94 10.65 13.50
CA PRO A 83 -5.18 11.89 13.61
C PRO A 83 -5.98 13.01 12.94
N GLU A 84 -6.11 14.13 13.63
CA GLU A 84 -6.71 15.34 13.09
C GLU A 84 -5.99 15.75 11.79
N ALA A 85 -6.80 16.13 10.79
CA ALA A 85 -6.32 16.64 9.52
C ALA A 85 -5.48 17.90 9.75
N GLY A 86 -4.15 17.77 9.68
CA GLY A 86 -3.24 18.89 9.86
C GLY A 86 -1.87 18.56 10.48
N THR A 87 -1.65 17.34 11.00
CA THR A 87 -0.33 16.98 11.51
C THR A 87 0.64 16.76 10.34
N VAL A 88 1.55 17.71 10.11
CA VAL A 88 2.71 17.53 9.23
C VAL A 88 3.43 16.25 9.68
N ALA A 89 3.48 15.24 8.81
CA ALA A 89 4.14 13.99 9.13
C ALA A 89 5.59 14.29 9.48
N ARG A 90 6.00 13.99 10.71
CA ARG A 90 7.40 14.19 11.13
C ARG A 90 8.29 13.27 10.29
N PRO A 91 9.46 13.75 9.84
CA PRO A 91 10.44 12.92 9.16
C PRO A 91 10.74 11.66 9.98
N SER A 92 10.68 10.52 9.31
CA SER A 92 10.98 9.21 9.90
C SER A 92 12.46 8.89 9.68
N ARG A 93 13.09 8.21 10.64
CA ARG A 93 14.46 7.71 10.51
C ARG A 93 14.38 6.20 10.33
N LEU A 94 14.39 5.77 9.07
CA LEU A 94 14.24 4.38 8.67
C LEU A 94 15.34 4.02 7.67
N ARG A 95 15.80 2.78 7.76
CA ARG A 95 16.62 2.12 6.75
C ARG A 95 15.72 1.39 5.78
N VAL A 96 15.96 1.58 4.49
CA VAL A 96 15.25 0.93 3.39
C VAL A 96 16.26 0.12 2.59
N GLU A 97 16.01 -1.18 2.47
CA GLU A 97 16.81 -2.12 1.71
C GLU A 97 15.97 -2.75 0.60
N VAL A 98 16.56 -2.88 -0.59
CA VAL A 98 15.96 -3.55 -1.75
C VAL A 98 16.92 -4.65 -2.19
N ASP A 99 16.46 -5.89 -2.17
CA ASP A 99 17.27 -7.11 -2.41
C ASP A 99 18.56 -7.15 -1.58
N GLY A 100 18.49 -6.66 -0.33
CA GLY A 100 19.62 -6.57 0.59
C GLY A 100 20.54 -5.35 0.37
N VAL A 101 20.32 -4.57 -0.70
CA VAL A 101 21.07 -3.34 -0.97
C VAL A 101 20.41 -2.16 -0.26
N THR A 102 21.19 -1.41 0.53
CA THR A 102 20.68 -0.24 1.26
C THR A 102 20.44 0.95 0.32
N LEU A 103 19.18 1.38 0.20
CA LEU A 103 18.78 2.58 -0.56
C LEU A 103 18.87 3.85 0.30
N VAL A 104 18.46 3.74 1.57
CA VAL A 104 18.53 4.80 2.60
C VAL A 104 18.87 4.15 3.93
N ASP A 105 19.71 4.79 4.74
CA ASP A 105 20.05 4.32 6.09
C ASP A 105 19.33 5.15 7.18
N VAL A 106 19.20 4.61 8.40
CA VAL A 106 18.51 5.21 9.56
C VAL A 106 19.02 6.62 9.89
N GLY A 107 20.28 6.92 9.57
CA GLY A 107 20.88 8.24 9.75
C GLY A 107 20.25 9.36 8.91
N GLN A 108 19.59 9.01 7.81
CA GLN A 108 19.00 9.95 6.86
C GLN A 108 17.48 10.06 7.12
N PRO A 109 16.95 11.26 7.43
CA PRO A 109 15.52 11.43 7.61
C PRO A 109 14.79 11.33 6.27
N LEU A 110 13.65 10.63 6.25
CA LEU A 110 12.77 10.51 5.09
C LEU A 110 11.35 10.99 5.41
N GLU A 111 10.68 11.56 4.42
CA GLU A 111 9.27 11.98 4.50
C GLU A 111 8.33 10.82 4.18
N ALA A 112 8.66 10.01 3.17
CA ALA A 112 7.81 8.92 2.75
C ALA A 112 8.59 7.78 2.08
N VAL A 113 8.01 6.58 2.17
CA VAL A 113 8.35 5.40 1.37
C VAL A 113 7.06 4.91 0.71
N SER A 114 7.12 4.59 -0.58
CA SER A 114 6.09 3.84 -1.27
C SER A 114 6.67 2.63 -1.97
N VAL A 115 5.95 1.51 -1.88
CA VAL A 115 6.31 0.25 -2.54
C VAL A 115 5.09 -0.26 -3.28
N ALA A 116 5.22 -0.62 -4.55
CA ALA A 116 4.14 -1.21 -5.33
C ALA A 116 4.67 -2.34 -6.22
N PRO A 117 3.92 -3.43 -6.42
CA PRO A 117 4.27 -4.40 -7.44
C PRO A 117 4.21 -3.73 -8.82
N ASP A 118 5.22 -3.96 -9.66
CA ASP A 118 5.34 -3.33 -10.98
C ASP A 118 4.71 -4.17 -12.11
N GLY A 119 4.36 -5.43 -11.81
CA GLY A 119 3.81 -6.39 -12.77
C GLY A 119 4.84 -7.14 -13.60
N SER A 120 6.13 -6.99 -13.28
CA SER A 120 7.27 -7.66 -13.93
C SER A 120 7.98 -8.68 -13.03
N GLY A 121 7.36 -9.04 -11.90
CA GLY A 121 7.97 -9.85 -10.85
C GLY A 121 8.88 -9.05 -9.91
N ALA A 122 8.79 -7.72 -9.91
CA ALA A 122 9.50 -6.83 -9.01
C ALA A 122 8.55 -5.83 -8.31
N ALA A 123 9.11 -5.09 -7.36
CA ALA A 123 8.46 -4.01 -6.66
C ALA A 123 9.19 -2.70 -6.97
N ASP A 124 8.45 -1.71 -7.43
CA ASP A 124 8.91 -0.32 -7.51
C ASP A 124 8.94 0.27 -6.10
N VAL A 125 10.10 0.79 -5.72
CA VAL A 125 10.35 1.46 -4.44
C VAL A 125 10.69 2.91 -4.71
N GLU A 126 9.93 3.81 -4.09
CA GLU A 126 10.22 5.25 -4.08
C GLU A 126 10.41 5.71 -2.63
N VAL A 127 11.54 6.35 -2.35
CA VAL A 127 11.83 6.98 -1.07
C VAL A 127 11.94 8.48 -1.28
N ARG A 128 11.17 9.26 -0.53
CA ARG A 128 11.22 10.72 -0.53
C ARG A 128 12.04 11.16 0.69
N PRO A 129 13.29 11.63 0.52
CA PRO A 129 14.09 12.16 1.62
C PRO A 129 13.42 13.39 2.24
N ALA A 130 13.63 13.60 3.54
CA ALA A 130 13.16 14.82 4.18
C ALA A 130 14.07 15.99 3.77
N SER A 131 13.50 16.97 3.07
CA SER A 131 14.28 18.12 2.59
C SER A 131 14.40 19.19 3.67
N VAL A 132 15.60 19.72 3.89
CA VAL A 132 15.82 20.94 4.68
C VAL A 132 16.28 22.05 3.73
N GLY A 133 15.37 22.54 2.89
CA GLY A 133 15.66 23.53 1.85
C GLY A 133 16.24 22.91 0.56
N ALA A 134 15.68 23.32 -0.59
CA ALA A 134 15.75 22.65 -1.90
C ALA A 134 15.06 21.27 -1.95
N GLU A 135 14.18 21.09 -2.92
CA GLU A 135 13.35 19.88 -3.11
C GLU A 135 14.26 18.68 -3.44
N ALA A 136 14.49 17.79 -2.46
CA ALA A 136 15.30 16.60 -2.68
C ALA A 136 14.58 15.66 -3.64
N ALA A 137 15.26 15.28 -4.72
CA ALA A 137 14.72 14.33 -5.68
C ALA A 137 14.43 12.96 -5.00
N PRO A 138 13.32 12.29 -5.36
CA PRO A 138 13.02 10.98 -4.82
C PRO A 138 14.06 9.95 -5.28
N LEU A 139 14.44 9.06 -4.37
CA LEU A 139 15.27 7.89 -4.67
C LEU A 139 14.36 6.76 -5.17
N ARG A 140 14.74 6.12 -6.27
CA ARG A 140 13.99 5.02 -6.88
C ARG A 140 14.85 3.76 -6.97
N ALA A 141 14.23 2.61 -6.73
CA ALA A 141 14.82 1.29 -6.95
C ALA A 141 13.72 0.30 -7.34
N ALA A 142 14.11 -0.82 -7.94
CA ALA A 142 13.23 -1.95 -8.20
C ALA A 142 13.90 -3.23 -7.70
N GLY A 143 13.11 -4.15 -7.14
CA GLY A 143 13.64 -5.42 -6.63
C GLY A 143 12.56 -6.37 -6.12
N ARG A 144 12.94 -7.58 -5.71
CA ARG A 144 12.01 -8.65 -5.33
C ARG A 144 11.70 -8.67 -3.84
N SER A 145 12.59 -8.16 -3.01
CA SER A 145 12.46 -8.10 -1.55
C SER A 145 12.75 -6.69 -1.07
N VAL A 146 11.84 -6.11 -0.29
CA VAL A 146 11.99 -4.78 0.30
C VAL A 146 11.92 -4.90 1.82
N THR A 147 12.96 -4.46 2.51
CA THR A 147 13.00 -4.45 3.98
C THR A 147 13.07 -3.02 4.49
N VAL A 148 12.15 -2.66 5.37
CA VAL A 148 12.17 -1.38 6.09
C VAL A 148 12.40 -1.65 7.56
N SER A 149 13.37 -0.95 8.15
CA SER A 149 13.70 -1.10 9.58
C SER A 149 14.09 0.22 10.22
N GLY A 150 13.96 0.34 11.55
CA GLY A 150 14.35 1.54 12.29
C GLY A 150 13.55 1.70 13.58
N ALA A 151 13.21 2.94 13.91
CA ALA A 151 12.26 3.22 14.98
C ALA A 151 10.88 2.62 14.66
N ASP A 152 10.03 2.50 15.67
CA ASP A 152 8.66 2.01 15.51
C ASP A 152 7.90 2.83 14.44
N PHE A 153 7.46 2.18 13.35
CA PHE A 153 6.73 2.80 12.25
C PHE A 153 5.40 2.10 11.97
N ARG A 154 4.46 2.84 11.38
CA ARG A 154 3.20 2.29 10.84
C ARG A 154 3.22 2.37 9.33
N TYR A 155 2.50 1.46 8.68
CA TYR A 155 2.36 1.43 7.24
C TYR A 155 0.91 1.20 6.85
N ARG A 156 0.55 1.68 5.67
CA ARG A 156 -0.72 1.36 5.02
C ARG A 156 -0.44 0.35 3.92
N ALA A 157 -1.21 -0.73 3.91
CA ALA A 157 -1.28 -1.73 2.85
C ALA A 157 -2.72 -1.72 2.34
N ASP A 158 -2.93 -1.18 1.14
CA ASP A 158 -4.25 -0.95 0.57
C ASP A 158 -5.18 -0.19 1.54
N ALA A 159 -6.25 -0.83 2.00
CA ALA A 159 -7.20 -0.25 2.95
C ALA A 159 -6.76 -0.37 4.42
N ALA A 160 -5.82 -1.27 4.74
CA ALA A 160 -5.43 -1.59 6.11
C ALA A 160 -4.24 -0.75 6.58
N VAL A 161 -4.23 -0.40 7.87
CA VAL A 161 -3.07 0.20 8.55
C VAL A 161 -2.53 -0.81 9.55
N ALA A 162 -1.23 -1.06 9.49
CA ALA A 162 -0.51 -1.99 10.35
C ALA A 162 0.64 -1.31 11.12
N GLY A 163 1.10 -1.98 12.17
CA GLY A 163 2.10 -1.48 13.11
C GLY A 163 1.53 -0.83 14.37
N PRO A 164 2.38 -0.28 15.26
CA PRO A 164 3.81 -0.04 15.05
C PRO A 164 4.65 -1.32 14.96
N VAL A 165 5.65 -1.31 14.09
CA VAL A 165 6.70 -2.36 13.97
C VAL A 165 8.07 -1.72 13.83
N ARG A 166 9.14 -2.45 14.16
CA ARG A 166 10.53 -1.99 13.99
C ARG A 166 11.20 -2.46 12.70
N ARG A 167 10.69 -3.54 12.13
CA ARG A 167 11.17 -4.16 10.91
C ARG A 167 9.99 -4.80 10.22
N ARG A 168 9.93 -4.67 8.90
CA ARG A 168 9.04 -5.44 8.06
C ARG A 168 9.71 -5.69 6.71
N THR A 169 9.58 -6.91 6.21
CA THR A 169 10.03 -7.29 4.87
C THR A 169 8.83 -7.64 4.01
N TRP A 170 8.81 -7.17 2.77
CA TRP A 170 7.83 -7.52 1.74
C TRP A 170 8.53 -8.19 0.57
N THR A 171 8.00 -9.32 0.12
CA THR A 171 8.52 -10.08 -1.02
C THR A 171 7.50 -10.11 -2.15
N VAL A 172 7.95 -9.95 -3.38
CA VAL A 172 7.11 -10.04 -4.58
C VAL A 172 6.78 -11.50 -4.87
N TRP A 173 5.49 -11.76 -5.06
CA TRP A 173 4.95 -13.03 -5.51
C TRP A 173 4.38 -12.81 -6.91
N GLU A 174 5.21 -13.11 -7.91
CA GLU A 174 4.92 -12.90 -9.33
C GLU A 174 3.74 -13.74 -9.78
N GLY A 175 2.78 -13.08 -10.43
CA GLY A 175 1.59 -13.68 -11.00
C GLY A 175 0.82 -14.54 -10.00
N ALA A 176 0.84 -14.25 -8.70
CA ALA A 176 0.26 -15.12 -7.68
C ALA A 176 -1.26 -14.99 -7.56
N LEU A 177 -1.84 -13.86 -7.97
CA LEU A 177 -3.29 -13.63 -7.97
C LEU A 177 -3.86 -13.75 -9.38
N GLY A 178 -4.84 -14.64 -9.56
CA GLY A 178 -5.67 -14.67 -10.76
C GLY A 178 -6.95 -13.87 -10.55
N LEU A 179 -7.20 -12.87 -11.38
CA LEU A 179 -8.47 -12.14 -11.41
C LEU A 179 -9.09 -12.22 -12.81
N THR A 180 -10.38 -12.51 -12.88
CA THR A 180 -11.13 -12.37 -14.12
C THR A 180 -11.47 -10.90 -14.35
N VAL A 181 -10.97 -10.33 -15.44
CA VAL A 181 -11.15 -8.92 -15.82
C VAL A 181 -11.79 -8.83 -17.21
N PRO A 182 -12.43 -7.70 -17.57
CA PRO A 182 -12.86 -7.48 -18.95
C PRO A 182 -11.70 -7.72 -19.94
N GLY A 183 -11.99 -8.44 -21.03
CA GLY A 183 -11.07 -8.61 -22.15
C GLY A 183 -10.90 -7.36 -23.00
#